data_AF-G3Q040-F1
#
_entry.id   AF-G3Q040-F1
#
_cell.length_a   1.000
_cell.length_b   1.000
_cell.length_c   1.000
_cell.angle_alpha   90.00
_cell.angle_beta   90.00
_cell.angle_gamma   90.00
#
_symmetry.space_group_name_H-M   'P 1'
#
loop_
_entity.id
_entity.type
_entity.pdbx_description
1 polymer ?
#
loop_
_entity_poly.entity_id
_entity_poly.type
_entity_poly.pdbx_seq_one_letter_code
_entity_poly.pdbx_strand_id
1 'polypeptide(L)'
;MSGYTPDEKLRVEQIRTLRRRWLKDQELSPRESAIQAKPSGAVAKFWAGFLEPKSLWRLYTYKAYNGGVFALTRLLIPAWIAHYCVKYHIAGDTILETGEIVPDLPETHGHH
;
A
#
# COMPACT_ATOMS: atom_id res chain seq x y z
N MET A 1 -1.11 62.79 10.01
CA MET A 1 -0.90 61.33 10.06
C MET A 1 0.33 61.08 10.90
N SER A 2 0.14 60.80 12.20
CA SER A 2 1.26 60.58 13.11
C SER A 2 1.98 59.30 12.70
N GLY A 3 3.27 59.41 12.39
CA GLY A 3 4.10 58.24 12.11
C GLY A 3 4.40 57.44 13.38
N TYR A 4 5.07 56.30 13.22
CA TYR A 4 5.51 55.48 14.33
C TYR A 4 6.37 56.26 15.33
N THR A 5 6.06 56.08 16.61
CA THR A 5 6.84 56.57 17.75
C THR A 5 8.19 55.82 17.82
N PRO A 6 9.21 56.39 18.48
CA PRO A 6 10.55 55.79 18.54
C PRO A 6 10.59 54.37 19.12
N ASP A 7 9.77 54.10 20.13
CA ASP A 7 9.61 52.80 20.78
C ASP A 7 8.90 51.77 19.87
N GLU A 8 7.90 52.19 19.11
CA GLU A 8 7.26 51.33 18.11
C GLU A 8 8.25 50.94 17.00
N LYS A 9 9.09 51.88 16.55
CA LYS A 9 10.15 51.58 15.56
C LYS A 9 11.15 50.57 16.11
N LEU A 10 11.59 50.75 17.36
CA LEU A 10 12.50 49.81 18.02
C LEU A 10 11.87 48.42 18.12
N ARG A 11 10.60 48.34 18.51
CA ARG A 11 9.85 47.09 18.62
C ARG A 11 9.70 46.39 17.27
N VAL A 12 9.42 47.14 16.21
CA VAL A 12 9.29 46.58 14.86
C VAL A 12 10.63 46.01 14.37
N GLU A 13 11.75 46.71 14.61
CA GLU A 13 13.09 46.20 14.25
C GLU A 13 13.47 44.94 15.03
N GLN A 14 13.11 44.87 16.32
CA GLN A 14 13.30 43.67 17.14
C GLN A 14 12.50 42.49 16.57
N ILE A 15 11.22 42.68 16.27
CA ILE A 15 10.35 41.65 15.70
C ILE A 15 10.86 41.22 14.32
N ARG A 16 11.29 42.16 13.48
CA ARG A 16 11.82 41.88 12.14
C ARG A 16 13.09 41.04 12.20
N THR A 17 13.93 41.27 13.20
CA THR A 17 15.15 40.50 13.43
C THR A 17 14.85 39.07 13.88
N LEU A 18 13.93 38.91 14.83
CA LEU A 18 13.45 37.59 15.26
C LEU A 18 12.80 36.82 14.11
N ARG A 19 11.98 37.49 13.29
CA ARG A 19 11.31 36.88 12.14
C ARG A 19 12.31 36.37 11.10
N ARG A 20 13.36 37.14 10.80
CA ARG A 20 14.42 36.72 9.87
C ARG A 20 15.17 35.49 10.37
N ARG A 21 15.49 35.43 11.67
CA ARG A 21 16.13 34.26 12.27
C ARG A 21 15.20 33.04 12.22
N TRP A 22 13.94 33.20 12.60
CA TRP A 22 12.95 32.12 12.53
C TRP A 22 12.80 31.56 11.12
N LEU A 23 12.70 32.42 10.10
CA LEU A 23 12.59 31.98 8.70
C LEU A 23 13.81 31.18 8.26
N LYS A 24 15.01 31.59 8.70
CA LYS A 24 16.25 30.86 8.43
C LYS A 24 16.28 29.50 9.15
N ASP A 25 15.75 29.42 10.38
CA ASP A 25 15.64 28.15 11.11
C ASP A 25 14.60 27.20 10.50
N GLN A 26 13.66 27.70 9.70
CA GLN A 26 12.73 26.89 8.90
C GLN A 26 13.34 26.35 7.61
N GLU A 27 14.52 26.82 7.20
CA GLU A 27 15.26 26.20 6.11
C GLU A 27 15.73 24.82 6.61
N LEU A 28 14.95 23.79 6.29
CA LEU A 28 15.36 22.42 6.57
C LEU A 28 16.72 22.19 5.92
N SER A 29 17.73 21.99 6.75
CA SER A 29 18.99 21.41 6.31
C SER A 29 18.67 20.09 5.58
N PRO A 30 19.44 19.67 4.56
CA PRO A 30 19.29 18.36 3.91
C PRO A 30 19.43 17.14 4.84
N ARG A 31 19.49 17.36 6.17
CA ARG A 31 19.50 16.35 7.21
C ARG A 31 18.44 15.30 6.90
N GLU A 32 18.97 14.10 6.74
CA GLU A 32 18.26 12.85 6.55
C GLU A 32 17.03 12.80 7.46
N SER A 33 15.94 12.23 6.94
CA SER A 33 14.75 11.95 7.73
C SER A 33 15.17 11.24 9.03
N ALA A 34 14.76 11.78 10.18
CA ALA A 34 15.07 11.16 11.48
C ALA A 34 14.61 9.69 11.55
N ILE A 35 13.65 9.33 10.70
CA ILE A 35 13.22 7.95 10.45
C ILE A 35 14.11 7.38 9.34
N GLN A 36 15.04 6.52 9.74
CA GLN A 36 15.79 5.67 8.82
C GLN A 36 14.80 4.79 8.04
N ALA A 37 14.99 4.69 6.72
CA ALA A 37 14.14 3.83 5.90
C ALA A 37 14.21 2.39 6.42
N LYS A 38 13.05 1.74 6.57
CA LYS A 38 12.98 0.33 6.99
C LYS A 38 13.85 -0.50 6.03
N PRO A 39 14.73 -1.39 6.55
CA PRO A 39 15.57 -2.20 5.69
C PRO A 39 14.70 -3.03 4.75
N SER A 40 15.05 -3.01 3.47
CA SER A 40 14.41 -3.83 2.46
C SER A 40 14.55 -5.32 2.79
N GLY A 41 13.48 -6.09 2.56
CA GLY A 41 13.50 -7.54 2.75
C GLY A 41 14.47 -8.23 1.79
N ALA A 42 14.85 -9.48 2.07
CA ALA A 42 15.85 -10.22 1.28
C ALA A 42 15.53 -10.26 -0.23
N VAL A 43 14.27 -10.48 -0.59
CA VAL A 43 13.80 -10.47 -1.99
C VAL A 43 13.93 -9.09 -2.62
N ALA A 44 13.59 -8.03 -1.88
CA ALA A 44 13.71 -6.67 -2.38
C ALA A 44 15.18 -6.27 -2.56
N LYS A 45 16.08 -6.69 -1.65
CA LYS A 45 17.53 -6.52 -1.79
C LYS A 45 18.09 -7.26 -3.01
N PHE A 46 17.67 -8.50 -3.22
CA PHE A 46 18.04 -9.27 -4.40
C PHE A 46 17.65 -8.55 -5.70
N TRP A 47 16.39 -8.10 -5.82
CA TRP A 47 15.95 -7.40 -7.00
C TRP A 47 16.65 -6.04 -7.18
N ALA A 48 16.92 -5.31 -6.10
CA ALA A 48 17.69 -4.08 -6.16
C ALA A 48 19.09 -4.32 -6.74
N GLY A 49 19.83 -5.32 -6.25
CA GLY A 49 21.16 -5.66 -6.77
C GLY A 49 21.11 -6.25 -8.18
N PHE A 50 20.10 -7.07 -8.50
CA PHE A 50 19.93 -7.60 -9.86
C PHE A 50 19.65 -6.48 -10.88
N LEU A 51 19.00 -5.39 -10.47
CA LEU A 51 18.72 -4.24 -11.31
C LEU A 51 19.87 -3.21 -11.38
N GLU A 52 20.94 -3.39 -10.58
CA GLU A 52 21.99 -2.38 -10.38
C GLU A 52 22.98 -2.20 -11.55
N PRO A 53 22.95 -3.04 -12.60
CA PRO A 53 23.13 -2.56 -13.96
C PRO A 53 21.77 -2.49 -14.65
N LYS A 54 21.32 -1.27 -14.99
CA LYS A 54 20.02 -1.01 -15.64
C LYS A 54 20.00 -1.43 -17.10
N SER A 55 20.21 -2.73 -17.36
CA SER A 55 20.08 -3.29 -18.71
C SER A 55 18.61 -3.49 -19.07
N LEU A 56 18.29 -3.34 -20.35
CA LEU A 56 16.92 -3.51 -20.84
C LEU A 56 16.37 -4.90 -20.52
N TRP A 57 17.17 -5.95 -20.71
CA TRP A 57 16.79 -7.32 -20.38
C TRP A 57 16.39 -7.47 -18.90
N ARG A 58 17.18 -6.92 -17.97
CA ARG A 58 16.92 -7.01 -16.52
C ARG A 58 15.63 -6.28 -16.11
N LEU A 59 15.34 -5.16 -16.76
CA LEU A 59 14.09 -4.43 -16.55
C LEU A 59 12.88 -5.19 -17.10
N TYR A 60 13.00 -5.79 -18.29
CA TYR A 60 11.93 -6.60 -18.87
C TYR A 60 11.65 -7.86 -18.07
N THR A 61 12.68 -8.56 -17.57
CA THR A 61 12.48 -9.74 -16.72
C THR A 61 11.82 -9.39 -15.40
N TYR A 62 12.23 -8.28 -14.76
CA TYR A 62 11.59 -7.79 -13.54
C TYR A 62 10.12 -7.42 -13.78
N LYS A 63 9.82 -6.77 -14.92
CA LYS A 63 8.44 -6.43 -15.31
C LYS A 63 7.58 -7.68 -15.54
N ALA A 64 8.12 -8.68 -16.23
CA ALA A 64 7.44 -9.96 -16.45
C ALA A 64 7.17 -10.69 -15.12
N TYR A 65 8.16 -10.73 -14.21
CA TYR A 65 8.01 -11.29 -12.88
C TYR A 65 6.89 -10.59 -12.09
N ASN A 66 6.89 -9.26 -12.02
CA ASN A 66 5.84 -8.52 -11.33
C ASN A 66 4.45 -8.74 -11.94
N GLY A 67 4.37 -8.80 -13.28
CA GLY A 67 3.14 -9.14 -13.99
C GLY A 67 2.63 -10.53 -13.64
N GLY A 68 3.53 -11.52 -13.56
CA GLY A 68 3.20 -12.89 -13.15
C GLY A 68 2.72 -12.99 -11.70
N VAL A 69 3.40 -12.32 -10.76
CA VAL A 69 2.97 -12.25 -9.36
C VAL A 69 1.60 -11.61 -9.23
N PHE A 70 1.33 -10.54 -9.99
CA PHE A 70 0.02 -9.89 -10.01
C PHE A 70 -1.05 -10.85 -10.54
N ALA A 71 -0.83 -11.49 -11.69
CA ALA A 71 -1.79 -12.43 -12.27
C ALA A 71 -2.10 -13.59 -11.30
N LEU A 72 -1.08 -14.15 -10.66
CA LEU A 72 -1.26 -15.23 -9.68
C LEU A 72 -2.07 -14.76 -8.46
N THR A 73 -1.65 -13.67 -7.83
CA THR A 73 -2.20 -13.24 -6.53
C THR A 73 -3.54 -12.52 -6.63
N ARG A 74 -3.78 -11.79 -7.73
CA ARG A 74 -4.99 -10.96 -7.91
C ARG A 74 -6.02 -11.57 -8.83
N LEU A 75 -5.63 -12.51 -9.70
CA LEU A 75 -6.57 -13.14 -10.64
C LEU A 75 -6.73 -14.62 -10.31
N LEU A 76 -5.65 -15.40 -10.35
CA LEU A 76 -5.75 -16.86 -10.28
C LEU A 76 -6.24 -17.34 -8.92
N ILE A 77 -5.62 -16.89 -7.82
CA ILE A 77 -6.00 -17.33 -6.47
C ILE A 77 -7.47 -16.93 -6.16
N PRO A 78 -7.90 -15.67 -6.36
CA PRO A 78 -9.29 -15.29 -6.13
C PRO A 78 -10.27 -16.03 -7.04
N ALA A 79 -9.93 -16.24 -8.32
CA ALA A 79 -10.77 -17.00 -9.24
C ALA A 79 -10.94 -18.46 -8.77
N TRP A 80 -9.88 -19.10 -8.27
CA TRP A 80 -9.97 -20.44 -7.71
C TRP A 80 -10.81 -20.50 -6.44
N ILE A 81 -10.68 -19.51 -5.55
CA ILE A 81 -11.52 -19.40 -4.35
C ILE A 81 -12.99 -19.22 -4.73
N ALA A 82 -13.28 -18.32 -5.69
CA ALA A 82 -14.63 -18.11 -6.19
C ALA A 82 -15.20 -19.38 -6.82
N HIS A 83 -14.41 -20.08 -7.65
CA HIS A 83 -14.80 -21.36 -8.22
C HIS A 83 -15.10 -22.41 -7.14
N TYR A 84 -14.27 -22.52 -6.11
CA TYR A 84 -14.51 -23.41 -4.98
C TYR A 84 -15.81 -23.04 -4.24
N CYS A 85 -16.04 -21.75 -4.01
CA CYS A 85 -17.26 -21.25 -3.39
C CYS A 85 -18.50 -21.59 -4.22
N VAL A 86 -18.46 -21.35 -5.53
CA VAL A 86 -19.57 -21.72 -6.42
C VAL A 86 -19.83 -23.22 -6.38
N LYS A 87 -18.76 -24.04 -6.46
CA LYS A 87 -18.86 -25.49 -6.54
C LYS A 87 -19.46 -26.13 -5.27
N TYR A 88 -19.14 -25.61 -4.09
CA TYR A 88 -19.48 -26.28 -2.83
C TYR A 88 -20.45 -25.50 -1.93
N HIS A 89 -20.62 -24.19 -2.12
CA HIS A 89 -21.47 -23.36 -1.27
C HIS A 89 -22.68 -22.75 -2.00
N ILE A 90 -22.66 -22.67 -3.34
CA ILE A 90 -23.75 -22.05 -4.11
C ILE A 90 -24.51 -23.08 -4.94
N ALA A 91 -23.82 -24.09 -5.48
CA ALA A 91 -24.46 -25.24 -6.11
C ALA A 91 -25.06 -26.16 -5.05
N GLY A 92 -26.13 -25.69 -4.40
CA GLY A 92 -27.07 -26.54 -3.67
C GLY A 92 -27.90 -27.35 -4.65
N ASP A 93 -28.24 -28.57 -4.25
CA ASP A 93 -28.80 -29.64 -5.07
C ASP A 93 -30.18 -29.30 -5.67
N THR A 94 -30.19 -28.48 -6.72
CA THR A 94 -31.38 -28.27 -7.57
C THR A 94 -31.12 -28.95 -8.89
N ILE A 95 -31.91 -29.97 -9.21
CA ILE A 95 -31.80 -30.68 -10.49
C ILE A 95 -32.28 -29.72 -11.58
N LEU A 96 -31.35 -29.22 -12.42
CA LEU A 96 -31.64 -28.23 -13.46
C LEU A 96 -32.73 -28.67 -14.45
N GLU A 97 -32.86 -29.98 -14.67
CA GLU A 97 -33.84 -30.57 -15.60
C GLU A 97 -35.26 -30.65 -15.04
N THR A 98 -35.42 -30.72 -13.71
CA THR A 98 -36.72 -30.97 -13.06
C THR A 98 -37.16 -29.80 -12.17
N GLY A 99 -36.23 -28.92 -11.79
CA GLY A 99 -36.46 -27.84 -10.82
C GLY A 99 -36.70 -28.34 -9.39
N GLU A 100 -36.53 -29.64 -9.15
CA GLU A 100 -36.72 -30.27 -7.84
C GLU A 100 -35.49 -30.01 -6.97
N ILE A 101 -35.74 -29.46 -5.78
CA ILE A 101 -34.73 -29.25 -4.74
C ILE A 101 -34.56 -30.59 -4.02
N VAL A 102 -33.37 -31.15 -4.04
CA VAL A 102 -33.08 -32.39 -3.31
C VAL A 102 -33.27 -32.10 -1.82
N PRO A 103 -34.14 -32.86 -1.12
CA PRO A 103 -34.40 -32.64 0.28
C PRO A 103 -33.15 -32.93 1.10
N ASP A 104 -32.89 -32.08 2.11
CA ASP A 104 -31.82 -32.31 3.06
C ASP A 104 -32.00 -33.69 3.73
N LEU A 105 -30.89 -34.42 3.86
CA LEU A 105 -30.88 -35.69 4.58
C LEU A 105 -31.36 -35.44 6.03
N PRO A 106 -32.22 -36.31 6.59
CA PRO A 106 -32.69 -36.14 7.95
C PRO A 106 -31.50 -36.11 8.91
N GLU A 107 -31.48 -35.18 9.85
CA GLU A 107 -30.43 -35.10 10.86
C GLU A 107 -30.38 -36.40 11.67
N THR A 108 -29.45 -37.29 11.33
CA THR A 108 -29.15 -38.42 12.20
C THR A 108 -28.24 -37.90 13.29
N HIS A 109 -28.80 -37.66 14.47
CA HIS A 109 -28.05 -37.49 15.71
C HIS A 109 -27.33 -38.81 16.04
N GLY A 110 -26.18 -39.03 15.41
CA GLY A 110 -25.26 -40.09 15.81
C GLY A 110 -24.69 -39.76 17.17
N HIS A 111 -25.10 -40.48 18.20
CA HIS A 111 -24.35 -40.50 19.45
C HIS A 111 -23.01 -41.20 19.19
N HIS A 112 -21.94 -40.38 19.13
CA HIS A 112 -20.51 -40.68 19.26
C HIS A 112 -19.94 -41.91 18.54
#